data_AF-A0A8D2B413-F1
#
_entry.id   AF-A0A8D2B413-F1
#
_cell.length_a   1.000
_cell.length_b   1.000
_cell.length_c   1.000
_cell.angle_alpha   90.00
_cell.angle_beta   90.00
_cell.angle_gamma   90.00
#
_symmetry.space_group_name_H-M   'P 1'
#
loop_
_entity.id
_entity.type
_entity.pdbx_description
1 polymer ?
#
loop_
_entity_poly.entity_id
_entity_poly.type
_entity_poly.pdbx_seq_one_letter_code
_entity_poly.pdbx_strand_id
1 'polypeptide(L)'
;MGSKKKEIALQVNISTQELWEEMLSSKGLTVVDVYQAWCGPCKPVASLFQKLRIEVGLDLLHFALAEADCLDVLEKYRGKCEPTFLFYAGGELVAVVRGANAPLLQKTILDQLEAEKKVLAEGRERKVIKDESLSDEDECFPRDKDVGEDEDVVSPQEACTLAIIKPDAVGHGKTEEIIMKIQEAGFDILINEARTMTEAEMRLFYQRKAGEEAFEKLVHHMCSGPSHLLILTRTKGGEDVITAWRNLMGPCDPNVARREQPESLRALYGTEVPFNAVHGSRDREDASRELALLFPSVKFSHGDLEASQGTETQGAAGPMEVLVPEDMD
;
A
#
# COMPACT_ATOMS: atom_id res chain seq x y z
N MET A 1 38.91 38.70 -9.96
CA MET A 1 38.10 38.27 -8.81
C MET A 1 37.11 37.24 -9.31
N GLY A 2 37.41 35.95 -9.08
CA GLY A 2 36.58 34.86 -9.58
C GLY A 2 35.32 34.75 -8.74
N SER A 3 34.17 35.01 -9.36
CA SER A 3 32.86 34.76 -8.77
C SER A 3 32.80 33.30 -8.33
N LYS A 4 32.76 33.05 -7.01
CA LYS A 4 32.48 31.73 -6.45
C LYS A 4 31.11 31.31 -6.96
N LYS A 5 31.07 30.38 -7.92
CA LYS A 5 29.89 29.56 -8.18
C LYS A 5 29.54 28.90 -6.85
N LYS A 6 28.49 29.39 -6.18
CA LYS A 6 27.87 28.65 -5.08
C LYS A 6 27.42 27.32 -5.70
N GLU A 7 28.00 26.22 -5.25
CA GLU A 7 27.37 24.91 -5.44
C GLU A 7 25.94 25.03 -4.94
N ILE A 8 24.98 24.87 -5.84
CA ILE A 8 23.57 24.87 -5.49
C ILE A 8 23.36 23.58 -4.71
N ALA A 9 23.20 23.69 -3.39
CA ALA A 9 22.79 22.55 -2.57
C ALA A 9 21.53 21.95 -3.19
N LEU A 10 21.60 20.66 -3.54
CA LEU A 10 20.55 19.99 -4.30
C LEU A 10 19.26 19.82 -3.48
N GLN A 11 19.38 19.89 -2.15
CA GLN A 11 18.33 19.85 -1.16
C GLN A 11 18.66 20.85 -0.04
N VAL A 12 17.65 21.53 0.48
CA VAL A 12 17.78 22.43 1.64
C VAL A 12 17.42 21.65 2.89
N ASN A 13 18.30 21.62 3.90
CA ASN A 13 17.95 21.06 5.20
C ASN A 13 17.23 22.13 6.04
N ILE A 14 16.02 21.81 6.47
CA ILE A 14 15.17 22.64 7.30
C ILE A 14 15.24 22.11 8.73
N SER A 15 15.95 22.85 9.58
CA SER A 15 16.08 22.56 11.00
C SER A 15 15.48 23.65 11.89
N THR A 16 14.91 24.72 11.32
CA THR A 16 14.30 25.84 12.05
C THR A 16 12.99 26.28 11.39
N GLN A 17 12.08 26.85 12.19
CA GLN A 17 10.80 27.38 11.73
C GLN A 17 10.95 28.53 10.72
N GLU A 18 11.99 29.35 10.86
CA GLU A 18 12.29 30.46 9.95
C GLU A 18 12.62 29.95 8.54
N LEU A 19 13.44 28.89 8.43
CA LEU A 19 13.75 28.25 7.15
C LEU A 19 12.52 27.58 6.53
N TRP A 20 11.64 27.02 7.37
CA TRP A 20 10.38 26.43 6.92
C TRP A 20 9.50 27.47 6.21
N GLU A 21 9.30 28.63 6.83
CA GLU A 21 8.50 29.73 6.27
C GLU A 21 9.12 30.33 4.99
N GLU A 22 10.45 30.46 4.93
CA GLU A 22 11.18 30.92 3.74
C GLU A 22 10.99 29.94 2.56
N MET A 23 11.08 28.64 2.82
CA MET A 23 10.90 27.59 1.80
C MET A 23 9.45 27.50 1.31
N LEU A 24 8.47 27.72 2.18
CA LEU A 24 7.06 27.77 1.79
C LEU A 24 6.70 29.05 1.01
N SER A 25 7.42 30.14 1.25
CA SER A 25 7.27 31.40 0.51
C SER A 25 7.91 31.38 -0.88
N SER A 26 8.67 30.31 -1.19
CA SER A 26 9.32 30.15 -2.49
C SER A 26 8.30 29.83 -3.59
N LYS A 27 8.52 30.38 -4.78
CA LYS A 27 7.61 30.21 -5.92
C LYS A 27 7.76 28.80 -6.52
N GLY A 28 6.65 28.10 -6.74
CA GLY A 28 6.64 26.76 -7.35
C GLY A 28 6.27 25.66 -6.35
N LEU A 29 6.65 24.43 -6.67
CA LEU A 29 6.38 23.25 -5.88
C LEU A 29 7.58 22.95 -4.96
N THR A 30 7.32 22.88 -3.66
CA THR A 30 8.29 22.48 -2.64
C THR A 30 7.93 21.09 -2.13
N VAL A 31 8.82 20.12 -2.35
CA VAL A 31 8.70 18.76 -1.83
C VAL A 31 9.59 18.61 -0.61
N VAL A 32 8.99 18.29 0.53
CA VAL A 32 9.66 18.15 1.82
C VAL A 32 9.70 16.67 2.21
N ASP A 33 10.90 16.09 2.29
CA ASP A 33 11.13 14.78 2.90
C ASP A 33 11.23 14.95 4.42
N VAL A 34 10.23 14.44 5.13
CA VAL A 34 10.16 14.50 6.59
C VAL A 34 10.82 13.27 7.17
N TYR A 35 11.84 13.47 8.01
CA TYR A 35 12.59 12.41 8.66
C TYR A 35 12.73 12.68 10.17
N GLN A 36 12.99 11.61 10.94
CA GLN A 36 13.32 11.70 12.37
C GLN A 36 14.85 11.70 12.53
N ALA A 37 15.37 12.36 13.57
CA ALA A 37 16.82 12.46 13.82
C ALA A 37 17.52 11.09 13.84
N TRP A 38 16.83 10.07 14.34
CA TRP A 38 17.35 8.71 14.52
C TRP A 38 17.32 7.84 13.26
N CYS A 39 16.47 8.14 12.27
CA CYS A 39 16.36 7.37 11.02
C CYS A 39 17.13 8.01 9.86
N GLY A 40 17.31 9.34 9.90
CA GLY A 40 17.92 10.12 8.82
C GLY A 40 17.05 10.18 7.55
N PRO A 41 17.44 11.01 6.56
CA PRO A 41 16.66 11.21 5.35
C PRO A 41 16.70 10.00 4.41
N CYS A 42 15.68 9.86 3.57
CA CYS A 42 15.53 8.71 2.70
C CYS A 42 16.57 8.74 1.55
N LYS A 43 17.66 7.96 1.69
CA LYS A 43 18.73 7.88 0.68
C LYS A 43 18.27 7.39 -0.71
N PRO A 44 17.36 6.40 -0.84
CA PRO A 44 16.91 5.91 -2.14
C PRO A 44 16.27 6.98 -3.03
N VAL A 45 15.45 7.88 -2.46
CA VAL A 45 14.72 8.91 -3.22
C VAL A 45 15.56 10.12 -3.58
N ALA A 46 16.71 10.34 -2.92
CA ALA A 46 17.60 11.45 -3.23
C ALA A 46 18.09 11.42 -4.68
N SER A 47 18.35 10.22 -5.22
CA SER A 47 18.75 10.04 -6.63
C SER A 47 17.62 10.38 -7.62
N LEU A 48 16.37 10.03 -7.26
CA LEU A 48 15.18 10.37 -8.04
C LEU A 48 14.95 11.89 -8.08
N PHE A 49 15.06 12.56 -6.94
CA PHE A 49 14.90 14.01 -6.85
C PHE A 49 15.94 14.77 -7.67
N GLN A 50 17.20 14.32 -7.63
CA GLN A 50 18.24 14.89 -8.49
C GLN A 50 17.90 14.76 -9.97
N LYS A 51 17.43 13.58 -10.39
CA LYS A 51 17.02 13.32 -11.78
C LYS A 51 15.86 14.22 -12.20
N LEU A 52 14.78 14.25 -11.41
CA LEU A 52 13.59 15.05 -11.71
C LEU A 52 13.88 16.55 -11.74
N ARG A 53 14.75 17.03 -10.86
CA ARG A 53 15.17 18.44 -10.86
C ARG A 53 15.88 18.83 -12.15
N ILE A 54 16.69 17.93 -12.70
CA ILE A 54 17.40 18.16 -13.97
C ILE A 54 16.44 18.12 -15.15
N GLU A 55 15.49 17.18 -15.16
CA GLU A 55 14.52 17.00 -16.26
C GLU A 55 13.46 18.11 -16.32
N VAL A 56 12.97 18.56 -15.15
CA VAL A 56 11.83 19.49 -15.06
C VAL A 56 12.26 20.96 -14.98
N GLY A 57 13.49 21.22 -14.52
CA GLY A 57 14.07 22.56 -14.40
C GLY A 57 14.18 23.07 -12.95
N LEU A 58 15.15 23.95 -12.72
CA LEU A 58 15.56 24.41 -11.38
C LEU A 58 14.65 25.47 -10.75
N ASP A 59 13.75 26.08 -11.52
CA ASP A 59 13.09 27.34 -11.13
C ASP A 59 11.71 27.14 -10.47
N LEU A 60 11.10 25.96 -10.63
CA LEU A 60 9.73 25.69 -10.14
C LEU A 60 9.66 24.46 -9.22
N LEU A 61 10.76 23.73 -9.02
CA LEU A 61 10.79 22.51 -8.19
C LEU A 61 11.90 22.61 -7.14
N HIS A 62 11.49 22.63 -5.88
CA HIS A 62 12.35 22.72 -4.71
C HIS A 62 12.26 21.44 -3.91
N PHE A 63 13.41 20.95 -3.43
CA PHE A 63 13.47 19.80 -2.53
C PHE A 63 14.05 20.24 -1.19
N ALA A 64 13.37 19.87 -0.12
CA ALA A 64 13.78 20.12 1.25
C ALA A 64 13.79 18.83 2.06
N LEU A 65 14.65 18.79 3.07
CA LEU A 65 14.68 17.75 4.09
C LEU A 65 14.27 18.42 5.40
N ALA A 66 13.25 17.91 6.08
CA ALA A 66 12.78 18.48 7.34
C ALA A 66 12.90 17.45 8.46
N GLU A 67 13.55 17.85 9.55
CA GLU A 67 13.63 17.04 10.75
C GLU A 67 12.39 17.29 11.63
N ALA A 68 11.53 16.28 11.76
CA ALA A 68 10.24 16.43 12.47
C ALA A 68 10.41 16.75 13.96
N ASP A 69 11.54 16.34 14.55
CA ASP A 69 11.86 16.59 15.95
C ASP A 69 12.13 18.08 16.24
N CYS A 70 12.52 18.85 15.21
CA CYS A 70 12.89 20.27 15.34
C CYS A 70 11.76 21.24 14.97
N LEU A 71 10.63 20.75 14.44
CA LEU A 71 9.55 21.57 13.89
C LEU A 71 8.22 21.25 14.57
N ASP A 72 7.61 22.24 15.22
CA ASP A 72 6.31 22.09 15.90
C ASP A 72 5.19 21.80 14.90
N VAL A 73 5.27 22.38 13.69
CA VAL A 73 4.35 22.10 12.58
C VAL A 73 4.37 20.63 12.12
N LEU A 74 5.44 19.89 12.44
CA LEU A 74 5.59 18.47 12.11
C LEU A 74 5.43 17.54 13.33
N GLU A 75 4.95 18.04 14.47
CA GLU A 75 4.73 17.24 15.68
C GLU A 75 3.88 15.98 15.40
N LYS A 76 2.89 16.11 14.52
CA LYS A 76 1.99 15.04 14.09
C LYS A 76 2.66 13.90 13.30
N TYR A 77 3.90 14.10 12.86
CA TYR A 77 4.68 13.14 12.09
C TYR A 77 5.79 12.49 12.93
N ARG A 78 5.92 12.84 14.22
CA ARG A 78 6.90 12.26 15.15
C ARG A 78 6.61 10.78 15.46
N GLY A 79 7.67 10.00 15.69
CA GLY A 79 7.56 8.60 16.10
C GLY A 79 7.16 7.61 15.01
N LYS A 80 6.96 8.07 13.77
CA LYS A 80 6.70 7.20 12.61
C LYS A 80 8.00 6.82 11.91
N CYS A 81 8.11 5.55 11.51
CA CYS A 81 9.28 5.00 10.81
C CYS A 81 9.10 5.00 9.27
N GLU A 82 8.03 5.61 8.76
CA GLU A 82 7.72 5.70 7.33
C GLU A 82 8.29 7.00 6.72
N PRO A 83 8.96 6.96 5.56
CA PRO A 83 9.36 8.17 4.86
C PRO A 83 8.10 8.92 4.39
N THR A 84 7.98 10.20 4.75
CA THR A 84 6.80 11.01 4.43
C THR A 84 7.20 12.24 3.62
N PHE A 85 6.61 12.38 2.44
CA PHE A 85 6.85 13.48 1.51
C PHE A 85 5.67 14.42 1.50
N LEU A 86 5.89 15.67 1.91
CA LEU A 86 4.88 16.73 1.89
C LEU A 86 5.10 17.63 0.68
N PHE A 87 4.03 17.95 -0.02
CA PHE A 87 4.06 18.78 -1.21
C PHE A 87 3.38 20.11 -0.92
N TYR A 88 4.14 21.19 -1.04
CA TYR A 88 3.64 22.54 -0.83
C TYR A 88 3.71 23.33 -2.13
N ALA A 89 2.64 24.06 -2.45
CA ALA A 89 2.62 24.99 -3.56
C ALA A 89 2.04 26.32 -3.09
N GLY A 90 2.78 27.42 -3.26
CA GLY A 90 2.36 28.75 -2.79
C GLY A 90 2.09 28.83 -1.28
N GLY A 91 2.80 28.04 -0.47
CA GLY A 91 2.68 27.99 0.98
C GLY A 91 1.57 27.07 1.51
N GLU A 92 0.80 26.43 0.64
CA GLU A 92 -0.29 25.53 1.01
C GLU A 92 0.06 24.08 0.73
N LEU A 93 -0.36 23.16 1.60
CA LEU A 93 -0.17 21.72 1.41
C LEU A 93 -1.12 21.23 0.31
N VAL A 94 -0.56 20.70 -0.77
CA VAL A 94 -1.30 20.26 -1.97
C VAL A 94 -1.29 18.75 -2.18
N ALA A 95 -0.35 18.02 -1.54
CA ALA A 95 -0.33 16.56 -1.52
C ALA A 95 0.54 16.02 -0.38
N VAL A 96 0.28 14.78 0.01
CA VAL A 96 1.10 14.00 0.94
C VAL A 96 1.32 12.62 0.32
N VAL A 97 2.56 12.17 0.27
CA VAL A 97 2.92 10.81 -0.15
C VAL A 97 3.69 10.14 0.98
N ARG A 98 3.18 9.01 1.47
CA ARG A 98 3.84 8.19 2.50
C ARG A 98 4.48 6.97 1.83
N GLY A 99 5.66 6.57 2.31
CA GLY A 99 6.43 5.44 1.80
C GLY A 99 7.38 5.79 0.65
N ALA A 100 8.42 4.96 0.47
CA ALA A 100 9.44 5.13 -0.57
C ALA A 100 8.97 4.62 -1.96
N ASN A 101 7.77 5.01 -2.39
CA ASN A 101 7.22 4.64 -3.69
C ASN A 101 7.70 5.61 -4.78
N ALA A 102 8.82 5.29 -5.43
CA ALA A 102 9.44 6.14 -6.45
C ALA A 102 8.51 6.46 -7.66
N PRO A 103 7.77 5.50 -8.26
CA PRO A 103 6.81 5.81 -9.33
C PRO A 103 5.69 6.74 -8.91
N LEU A 104 5.08 6.51 -7.74
CA LEU A 104 4.02 7.38 -7.22
C LEU A 104 4.56 8.79 -6.96
N LEU A 105 5.72 8.88 -6.32
CA LEU A 105 6.36 10.16 -6.02
C LEU A 105 6.69 10.93 -7.29
N GLN A 106 7.22 10.27 -8.32
CA GLN A 106 7.48 10.89 -9.62
C GLN A 106 6.19 11.38 -10.28
N LYS A 107 5.13 10.56 -10.28
CA LYS A 107 3.82 10.95 -10.84
C LYS A 107 3.24 12.17 -10.11
N THR A 108 3.18 12.13 -8.78
CA THR A 108 2.67 13.23 -7.96
C THR A 108 3.46 14.52 -8.16
N ILE A 109 4.80 14.45 -8.26
CA ILE A 109 5.63 15.62 -8.58
C ILE A 109 5.23 16.23 -9.93
N LEU A 110 5.09 15.41 -10.97
CA LEU A 110 4.73 15.89 -12.31
C LEU A 110 3.33 16.48 -12.35
N ASP A 111 2.35 15.79 -11.74
CA ASP A 111 0.95 16.22 -11.70
C ASP A 111 0.80 17.56 -10.96
N GLN A 112 1.43 17.69 -9.78
CA GLN A 112 1.37 18.92 -8.99
C GLN A 112 2.14 20.08 -9.63
N LEU A 113 3.23 19.79 -10.34
CA LEU A 113 3.98 20.81 -11.07
C LEU A 113 3.22 21.29 -12.32
N GLU A 114 2.47 20.41 -13.00
CA GLU A 114 1.54 20.81 -14.06
C GLU A 114 0.38 21.64 -13.51
N ALA A 115 -0.18 21.24 -12.36
CA ALA A 115 -1.21 22.00 -11.66
C ALA A 115 -0.72 23.41 -11.26
N GLU A 116 0.48 23.52 -10.68
CA GLU A 116 1.08 24.81 -10.30
C GLU A 116 1.37 25.68 -11.53
N LYS A 117 1.81 25.09 -12.65
CA LYS A 117 1.97 25.83 -13.92
C LYS A 117 0.64 26.39 -14.42
N LYS A 118 -0.45 25.62 -14.31
CA LYS A 118 -1.81 26.08 -14.68
C LYS A 118 -2.30 27.18 -13.73
N VAL A 119 -2.08 27.05 -12.43
CA VAL A 119 -2.40 28.09 -11.44
C VAL A 119 -1.65 29.40 -11.73
N LEU A 120 -0.34 29.32 -11.99
CA LEU A 120 0.49 30.48 -12.31
C LEU A 120 0.15 31.13 -13.67
N ALA A 121 -0.36 30.36 -14.64
CA ALA A 121 -0.70 30.86 -15.98
C ALA A 121 -2.15 31.36 -16.09
N GLU A 122 -3.09 30.69 -15.42
CA GLU A 122 -4.54 30.91 -15.56
C GLU A 122 -5.19 31.57 -14.34
N GLY A 123 -4.44 31.76 -13.23
CA GLY A 123 -4.95 32.39 -12.00
C GLY A 123 -5.97 31.53 -11.24
N ARG A 124 -5.92 30.21 -11.42
CA ARG A 124 -6.85 29.23 -10.82
C ARG A 124 -6.62 29.11 -9.31
N GLU A 125 -7.67 28.81 -8.55
CA GLU A 125 -7.57 28.58 -7.09
C GLU A 125 -6.81 27.28 -6.78
N ARG A 126 -5.98 27.32 -5.74
CA ARG A 126 -5.18 26.17 -5.28
C ARG A 126 -6.08 25.15 -4.59
N LYS A 127 -5.91 23.86 -4.90
CA LYS A 127 -6.54 22.77 -4.15
C LYS A 127 -5.75 22.54 -2.86
N VAL A 128 -6.19 23.16 -1.77
CA VAL A 128 -5.60 22.97 -0.43
C VAL A 128 -6.11 21.67 0.17
N ILE A 129 -5.20 20.78 0.55
CA ILE A 129 -5.54 19.54 1.26
C ILE A 129 -5.25 19.75 2.76
N LYS A 130 -6.21 19.38 3.61
CA LYS A 130 -5.95 19.16 5.04
C LYS A 130 -5.62 17.68 5.21
N ASP A 131 -4.57 17.34 5.95
CA ASP A 131 -4.31 15.94 6.30
C ASP A 131 -5.40 15.49 7.30
N GLU A 132 -6.50 14.92 6.78
CA GLU A 132 -7.66 14.46 7.56
C GLU A 132 -7.40 13.16 8.33
N SER A 133 -6.21 12.57 8.22
CA SER A 133 -5.90 11.31 8.90
C SER A 133 -5.67 11.43 10.41
N LEU A 134 -5.73 12.64 10.98
CA LEU A 134 -5.31 12.92 12.37
C LEU A 134 -6.13 14.05 13.03
N SER A 135 -7.43 13.82 13.24
CA SER A 135 -8.19 14.48 14.32
C SER A 135 -8.16 13.62 15.58
N ASP A 136 -7.89 14.27 16.71
CA ASP A 136 -7.41 13.67 17.95
C ASP A 136 -8.38 12.66 18.62
N GLU A 137 -7.77 11.53 18.99
CA GLU A 137 -8.05 10.49 19.99
C GLU A 137 -9.47 10.21 20.53
N ASP A 138 -9.73 8.90 20.63
CA ASP A 138 -10.65 8.20 21.54
C ASP A 138 -12.14 8.60 21.50
N GLU A 139 -12.96 7.73 20.91
CA GLU A 139 -14.12 7.10 21.60
C GLU A 139 -14.88 6.16 20.63
N CYS A 140 -15.38 5.09 21.21
CA CYS A 140 -16.12 4.02 20.55
C CYS A 140 -17.53 4.50 20.11
N PHE A 141 -18.05 3.88 19.04
CA PHE A 141 -19.46 3.76 18.59
C PHE A 141 -19.88 4.43 17.26
N PRO A 142 -20.73 3.74 16.45
CA PRO A 142 -20.95 4.03 15.05
C PRO A 142 -22.05 5.09 14.87
N ARG A 143 -21.96 5.90 13.80
CA ARG A 143 -23.12 6.60 13.24
C ARG A 143 -22.89 7.08 11.81
N ASP A 144 -23.84 6.67 10.97
CA ASP A 144 -24.09 7.12 9.61
C ASP A 144 -24.18 8.65 9.50
N LYS A 145 -23.59 9.22 8.43
CA LYS A 145 -24.27 10.10 7.45
C LYS A 145 -23.29 10.68 6.42
N ASP A 146 -23.38 10.10 5.24
CA ASP A 146 -23.46 10.68 3.89
C ASP A 146 -23.31 12.23 3.71
N VAL A 147 -22.39 12.62 2.82
CA VAL A 147 -22.54 13.44 1.58
C VAL A 147 -21.32 14.36 1.28
N GLY A 148 -20.69 14.12 0.11
CA GLY A 148 -20.09 15.15 -0.79
C GLY A 148 -18.56 15.19 -0.91
N GLU A 149 -17.90 14.23 -1.58
CA GLU A 149 -17.50 14.24 -3.01
C GLU A 149 -16.35 15.20 -3.40
N ASP A 150 -15.10 14.72 -3.35
CA ASP A 150 -14.13 14.68 -4.48
C ASP A 150 -12.90 13.83 -4.04
N GLU A 151 -13.11 12.53 -3.72
CA GLU A 151 -12.03 11.58 -3.37
C GLU A 151 -11.77 10.61 -4.55
N ASP A 152 -10.49 10.34 -4.80
CA ASP A 152 -9.95 9.54 -5.89
C ASP A 152 -10.73 8.23 -6.12
N VAL A 153 -11.50 8.22 -7.20
CA VAL A 153 -12.17 7.04 -7.74
C VAL A 153 -11.10 6.09 -8.31
N VAL A 154 -10.59 5.17 -7.49
CA VAL A 154 -9.96 3.94 -7.99
C VAL A 154 -11.06 3.11 -8.62
N SER A 155 -11.00 3.03 -9.95
CA SER A 155 -11.95 2.29 -10.77
C SER A 155 -11.94 0.79 -10.41
N PRO A 156 -13.09 0.12 -10.44
CA PRO A 156 -13.21 -1.26 -9.98
C PRO A 156 -12.66 -2.22 -11.05
N GLN A 157 -11.48 -2.82 -10.82
CA GLN A 157 -11.11 -4.17 -11.34
C GLN A 157 -9.69 -4.67 -11.03
N GLU A 158 -8.85 -3.97 -10.28
CA GLU A 158 -7.52 -4.51 -9.93
C GLU A 158 -7.62 -5.45 -8.72
N ALA A 159 -7.74 -6.75 -9.00
CA ALA A 159 -7.67 -7.79 -7.99
C ALA A 159 -6.37 -7.62 -7.19
N CYS A 160 -6.49 -7.32 -5.90
CA CYS A 160 -5.36 -7.23 -4.98
C CYS A 160 -5.29 -8.51 -4.13
N THR A 161 -4.09 -8.88 -3.69
CA THR A 161 -3.88 -9.99 -2.75
C THR A 161 -2.96 -9.56 -1.63
N LEU A 162 -3.14 -10.18 -0.46
CA LEU A 162 -2.17 -10.08 0.62
C LEU A 162 -0.97 -11.00 0.33
N ALA A 163 0.22 -10.47 0.58
CA ALA A 163 1.45 -11.24 0.69
C ALA A 163 2.15 -10.90 2.02
N ILE A 164 2.72 -11.90 2.68
CA ILE A 164 3.51 -11.68 3.90
C ILE A 164 4.87 -12.31 3.73
N ILE A 165 5.94 -11.54 3.97
CA ILE A 165 7.28 -12.08 4.20
C ILE A 165 7.40 -12.30 5.71
N LYS A 166 7.50 -13.57 6.10
CA LYS A 166 7.45 -14.02 7.49
C LYS A 166 8.73 -13.71 8.27
N PRO A 167 8.69 -13.75 9.62
CA PRO A 167 9.84 -13.37 10.45
C PRO A 167 11.09 -14.21 10.22
N ASP A 168 10.96 -15.47 9.77
CA ASP A 168 12.09 -16.31 9.39
C ASP A 168 12.84 -15.72 8.20
N ALA A 169 12.16 -15.35 7.12
CA ALA A 169 12.82 -14.77 5.96
C ALA A 169 13.41 -13.38 6.27
N VAL A 170 12.71 -12.59 7.08
CA VAL A 170 13.18 -11.27 7.52
C VAL A 170 14.44 -11.40 8.40
N GLY A 171 14.42 -12.31 9.37
CA GLY A 171 15.56 -12.55 10.27
C GLY A 171 16.81 -13.07 9.54
N HIS A 172 16.65 -13.74 8.40
CA HIS A 172 17.76 -14.16 7.53
C HIS A 172 18.21 -13.09 6.52
N GLY A 173 17.65 -11.87 6.57
CA GLY A 173 18.02 -10.78 5.65
C GLY A 173 17.64 -11.05 4.20
N LYS A 174 16.53 -11.77 3.97
CA LYS A 174 16.05 -12.15 2.63
C LYS A 174 14.92 -11.27 2.09
N THR A 175 14.49 -10.27 2.84
CA THR A 175 13.36 -9.40 2.48
C THR A 175 13.54 -8.75 1.11
N GLU A 176 14.67 -8.08 0.89
CA GLU A 176 14.94 -7.31 -0.33
C GLU A 176 15.04 -8.22 -1.55
N GLU A 177 15.65 -9.40 -1.38
CA GLU A 177 15.76 -10.42 -2.42
C GLU A 177 14.38 -10.94 -2.85
N ILE A 178 13.49 -11.18 -1.87
CA ILE A 178 12.11 -11.61 -2.13
C ILE A 178 11.31 -10.50 -2.81
N ILE A 179 11.43 -9.24 -2.34
CA ILE A 179 10.76 -8.08 -2.97
C ILE A 179 11.19 -7.91 -4.42
N MET A 180 12.48 -8.04 -4.70
CA MET A 180 13.01 -7.97 -6.06
C MET A 180 12.42 -9.07 -6.94
N LYS A 181 12.36 -10.33 -6.46
CA LYS A 181 11.72 -11.43 -7.20
C LYS A 181 10.23 -11.21 -7.45
N ILE A 182 9.51 -10.60 -6.50
CA ILE A 182 8.09 -10.23 -6.67
C ILE A 182 7.96 -9.22 -7.83
N GLN A 183 8.79 -8.18 -7.85
CA GLN A 183 8.77 -7.17 -8.91
C GLN A 183 9.19 -7.75 -10.28
N GLU A 184 10.22 -8.59 -10.32
CA GLU A 184 10.67 -9.29 -11.54
C GLU A 184 9.60 -10.21 -12.12
N ALA A 185 8.79 -10.83 -11.26
CA ALA A 185 7.64 -11.64 -11.69
C ALA A 185 6.44 -10.80 -12.20
N GLY A 186 6.56 -9.47 -12.18
CA GLY A 186 5.58 -8.54 -12.76
C GLY A 186 4.46 -8.13 -11.82
N PHE A 187 4.65 -8.28 -10.49
CA PHE A 187 3.73 -7.73 -9.50
C PHE A 187 4.07 -6.28 -9.19
N ASP A 188 3.02 -5.47 -9.02
CA ASP A 188 3.11 -4.12 -8.50
C ASP A 188 2.83 -4.18 -6.99
N ILE A 189 3.75 -3.63 -6.18
CA ILE A 189 3.61 -3.58 -4.72
C ILE A 189 2.97 -2.24 -4.37
N LEU A 190 1.71 -2.27 -3.94
CA LEU A 190 0.95 -1.06 -3.58
C LEU A 190 1.33 -0.56 -2.18
N ILE A 191 1.44 -1.48 -1.22
CA ILE A 191 1.78 -1.20 0.17
C ILE A 191 2.88 -2.17 0.59
N ASN A 192 3.84 -1.68 1.38
CA ASN A 192 4.86 -2.47 2.06
C ASN A 192 5.06 -1.94 3.48
N GLU A 193 4.58 -2.68 4.46
CA GLU A 193 4.63 -2.33 5.87
C GLU A 193 5.38 -3.39 6.68
N ALA A 194 6.42 -2.97 7.40
CA ALA A 194 7.14 -3.84 8.33
C ALA A 194 6.54 -3.70 9.73
N ARG A 195 5.95 -4.77 10.27
CA ARG A 195 5.41 -4.77 11.64
C ARG A 195 5.53 -6.13 12.33
N THR A 196 5.66 -6.09 13.65
CA THR A 196 5.54 -7.29 14.49
C THR A 196 4.06 -7.51 14.80
N MET A 197 3.59 -8.73 14.60
CA MET A 197 2.18 -9.09 14.80
C MET A 197 1.88 -9.44 16.24
N THR A 198 0.68 -9.10 16.70
CA THR A 198 0.20 -9.56 18.01
C THR A 198 -0.38 -10.97 17.91
N GLU A 199 -0.37 -11.68 19.03
CA GLU A 199 -0.94 -13.02 19.13
C GLU A 199 -2.44 -13.03 18.80
N ALA A 200 -3.18 -12.02 19.29
CA ALA A 200 -4.62 -11.87 19.03
C ALA A 200 -4.91 -11.72 17.52
N GLU A 201 -4.15 -10.87 16.82
CA GLU A 201 -4.28 -10.71 15.38
C GLU A 201 -3.97 -12.01 14.63
N MET A 202 -2.90 -12.72 14.98
CA MET A 202 -2.50 -13.95 14.29
C MET A 202 -3.46 -15.12 14.54
N ARG A 203 -4.06 -15.19 15.74
CA ARG A 203 -5.10 -16.18 16.03
C ARG A 203 -6.36 -15.93 15.21
N LEU A 204 -6.78 -14.67 15.04
CA LEU A 204 -7.89 -14.30 14.17
C LEU A 204 -7.55 -14.58 12.69
N PHE A 205 -6.35 -14.20 12.25
CA PHE A 205 -5.86 -14.41 10.89
C PHE A 205 -5.85 -15.89 10.50
N TYR A 206 -5.32 -16.76 11.37
CA TYR A 206 -5.24 -18.20 11.15
C TYR A 206 -6.39 -19.00 11.76
N GLN A 207 -7.52 -18.38 12.10
CA GLN A 207 -8.62 -19.04 12.82
C GLN A 207 -9.11 -20.33 12.15
N ARG A 208 -9.11 -20.38 10.81
CA ARG A 208 -9.47 -21.58 10.03
C ARG A 208 -8.55 -22.79 10.31
N LYS A 209 -7.34 -22.55 10.79
CA LYS A 209 -6.33 -23.56 11.15
C LYS A 209 -6.28 -23.86 12.65
N ALA A 210 -7.20 -23.33 13.45
CA ALA A 210 -7.18 -23.51 14.91
C ALA A 210 -7.25 -24.98 15.36
N GLY A 211 -7.73 -25.88 14.50
CA GLY A 211 -7.75 -27.33 14.76
C GLY A 211 -6.48 -28.08 14.33
N GLU A 212 -5.49 -27.43 13.72
CA GLU A 212 -4.24 -28.07 13.28
C GLU A 212 -3.23 -28.13 14.44
N GLU A 213 -2.50 -29.25 14.58
CA GLU A 213 -1.47 -29.41 15.61
C GLU A 213 -0.36 -28.34 15.54
N ALA A 214 -0.10 -27.82 14.34
CA ALA A 214 0.90 -26.79 14.10
C ALA A 214 0.41 -25.35 14.38
N PHE A 215 -0.86 -25.15 14.77
CA PHE A 215 -1.46 -23.82 14.93
C PHE A 215 -0.72 -22.96 15.95
N GLU A 216 -0.47 -23.49 17.15
CA GLU A 216 0.24 -22.75 18.20
C GLU A 216 1.68 -22.41 17.78
N LYS A 217 2.37 -23.35 17.13
CA LYS A 217 3.72 -23.12 16.58
C LYS A 217 3.70 -22.03 15.50
N LEU A 218 2.68 -22.01 14.64
CA LEU A 218 2.50 -21.01 13.59
C LEU A 218 2.24 -19.61 14.17
N VAL A 219 1.34 -19.50 15.16
CA VAL A 219 1.05 -18.21 15.82
C VAL A 219 2.29 -17.68 16.52
N HIS A 220 2.98 -18.52 17.29
CA HIS A 220 4.22 -18.14 17.96
C HIS A 220 5.29 -17.67 16.97
N HIS A 221 5.45 -18.39 15.85
CA HIS A 221 6.38 -18.01 14.78
C HIS A 221 6.07 -16.62 14.21
N MET A 222 4.81 -16.33 13.91
CA MET A 222 4.41 -15.05 13.32
C MET A 222 4.57 -13.86 14.28
N CYS A 223 4.47 -14.11 15.60
CA CYS A 223 4.77 -13.11 16.64
C CYS A 223 6.27 -13.04 16.99
N SER A 224 7.06 -13.91 16.33
CA SER A 224 8.51 -14.01 16.21
C SER A 224 9.33 -12.73 16.31
N GLY A 225 8.84 -11.72 15.62
CA GLY A 225 9.58 -10.56 15.17
C GLY A 225 8.86 -9.90 13.99
N PRO A 226 9.53 -8.97 13.30
CA PRO A 226 8.91 -8.22 12.22
C PRO A 226 8.59 -9.11 11.01
N SER A 227 7.42 -8.89 10.43
CA SER A 227 7.02 -9.39 9.11
C SER A 227 6.87 -8.21 8.16
N HIS A 228 7.11 -8.41 6.87
CA HIS A 228 6.68 -7.44 5.85
C HIS A 228 5.33 -7.85 5.28
N LEU A 229 4.34 -6.98 5.48
CA LEU A 229 3.03 -7.07 4.87
C LEU A 229 3.02 -6.30 3.55
N LEU A 230 2.64 -6.99 2.49
CA LEU A 230 2.59 -6.46 1.15
C LEU A 230 1.18 -6.56 0.60
N ILE A 231 0.72 -5.51 -0.07
CA ILE A 231 -0.47 -5.57 -0.93
C ILE A 231 0.02 -5.63 -2.37
N LEU A 232 -0.26 -6.74 -3.03
CA LEU A 232 0.16 -6.98 -4.41
C LEU A 232 -1.02 -6.78 -5.35
N THR A 233 -0.79 -6.06 -6.44
CA THR A 233 -1.65 -6.04 -7.62
C THR A 233 -0.87 -6.54 -8.83
N ARG A 234 -1.58 -6.90 -9.88
CA ARG A 234 -0.98 -7.28 -11.16
C ARG A 234 -1.79 -6.67 -12.28
N THR A 235 -1.23 -5.62 -12.87
CA THR A 235 -1.82 -4.91 -14.02
C THR A 235 -1.46 -5.55 -15.36
N LYS A 236 -0.44 -6.43 -15.36
CA LYS A 236 0.16 -7.04 -16.55
C LYS A 236 0.00 -8.56 -16.58
N GLY A 237 -0.60 -9.05 -17.66
CA GLY A 237 -0.86 -10.47 -17.88
C GLY A 237 -2.26 -10.83 -17.36
N GLY A 238 -3.10 -11.41 -18.24
CA GLY A 238 -4.50 -11.73 -17.94
C GLY A 238 -4.71 -12.88 -16.93
N GLU A 239 -3.73 -13.18 -16.09
CA GLU A 239 -3.81 -14.16 -15.01
C GLU A 239 -4.17 -13.44 -13.71
N ASP A 240 -5.08 -14.03 -12.94
CA ASP A 240 -5.51 -13.52 -11.64
C ASP A 240 -4.34 -13.36 -10.65
N VAL A 241 -4.30 -12.25 -9.90
CA VAL A 241 -3.18 -11.91 -9.00
C VAL A 241 -2.93 -12.99 -7.94
N ILE A 242 -3.99 -13.61 -7.41
CA ILE A 242 -3.89 -14.59 -6.33
C ILE A 242 -3.30 -15.87 -6.91
N THR A 243 -3.79 -16.30 -8.07
CA THR A 243 -3.26 -17.45 -8.80
C THR A 243 -1.78 -17.27 -9.12
N ALA A 244 -1.42 -16.11 -9.68
CA ALA A 244 -0.06 -15.75 -9.99
C ALA A 244 0.84 -15.76 -8.75
N TRP A 245 0.40 -15.16 -7.65
CA TRP A 245 1.17 -15.08 -6.41
C TRP A 245 1.39 -16.47 -5.82
N ARG A 246 0.37 -17.33 -5.85
CA ARG A 246 0.48 -18.73 -5.42
C ARG A 246 1.46 -19.53 -6.26
N ASN A 247 1.48 -19.30 -7.57
CA ASN A 247 2.45 -19.92 -8.48
C ASN A 247 3.88 -19.48 -8.16
N LEU A 248 4.10 -18.19 -7.85
CA LEU A 248 5.41 -17.67 -7.45
C LEU A 248 5.88 -18.22 -6.09
N MET A 249 4.96 -18.34 -5.12
CA MET A 249 5.27 -18.91 -3.80
C MET A 249 5.63 -20.39 -3.87
N GLY A 250 4.94 -21.17 -4.70
CA GLY A 250 5.06 -22.61 -4.80
C GLY A 250 4.38 -23.41 -3.66
N PRO A 251 4.56 -24.74 -3.62
CA PRO A 251 3.95 -25.62 -2.62
C PRO A 251 4.21 -25.21 -1.17
N CYS A 252 3.25 -25.44 -0.27
CA CYS A 252 3.31 -24.98 1.13
C CYS A 252 4.52 -25.55 1.90
N ASP A 253 4.87 -26.81 1.64
CA ASP A 253 6.04 -27.48 2.22
C ASP A 253 7.30 -27.16 1.38
N PRO A 254 8.33 -26.53 1.98
CA PRO A 254 9.58 -26.23 1.30
C PRO A 254 10.27 -27.44 0.65
N ASN A 255 10.16 -28.64 1.21
CA ASN A 255 10.77 -29.84 0.64
C ASN A 255 10.05 -30.29 -0.63
N VAL A 256 8.72 -30.17 -0.65
CA VAL A 256 7.90 -30.41 -1.84
C VAL A 256 8.21 -29.34 -2.88
N ALA A 257 8.29 -28.07 -2.46
CA ALA A 257 8.64 -26.95 -3.32
C ALA A 257 9.99 -27.15 -4.00
N ARG A 258 11.06 -27.54 -3.27
CA ARG A 258 12.38 -27.81 -3.87
C ARG A 258 12.36 -28.93 -4.91
N ARG A 259 11.49 -29.94 -4.74
CA ARG A 259 11.39 -31.06 -5.68
C ARG A 259 10.60 -30.71 -6.93
N GLU A 260 9.49 -29.99 -6.77
CA GLU A 260 8.50 -29.77 -7.84
C GLU A 260 8.65 -28.40 -8.52
N GLN A 261 9.06 -27.38 -7.77
CA GLN A 261 9.19 -25.99 -8.21
C GLN A 261 10.43 -25.34 -7.55
N PRO A 262 11.66 -25.75 -7.95
CA PRO A 262 12.91 -25.35 -7.27
C PRO A 262 13.17 -23.84 -7.27
N GLU A 263 12.60 -23.12 -8.24
CA GLU A 263 12.73 -21.65 -8.36
C GLU A 263 11.67 -20.88 -7.56
N SER A 264 10.74 -21.56 -6.90
CA SER A 264 9.69 -20.91 -6.09
C SER A 264 10.25 -20.28 -4.82
N LEU A 265 9.57 -19.26 -4.30
CA LEU A 265 10.02 -18.57 -3.09
C LEU A 265 10.14 -19.51 -1.89
N ARG A 266 9.22 -20.47 -1.74
CA ARG A 266 9.28 -21.46 -0.65
C ARG A 266 10.41 -22.46 -0.81
N ALA A 267 10.81 -22.78 -2.04
CA ALA A 267 11.97 -23.64 -2.28
C ALA A 267 13.29 -22.94 -1.91
N LEU A 268 13.42 -21.67 -2.28
CA LEU A 268 14.62 -20.86 -2.09
C LEU A 268 14.82 -20.37 -0.66
N TYR A 269 13.74 -19.95 0.01
CA TYR A 269 13.83 -19.27 1.31
C TYR A 269 13.17 -20.03 2.46
N GLY A 270 12.31 -21.01 2.18
CA GLY A 270 11.63 -21.81 3.20
C GLY A 270 12.54 -22.89 3.79
N THR A 271 12.40 -23.14 5.10
CA THR A 271 13.15 -24.18 5.82
C THR A 271 12.31 -25.42 6.08
N GLU A 272 11.18 -25.26 6.79
CA GLU A 272 10.23 -26.33 7.13
C GLU A 272 8.81 -25.75 7.30
N VAL A 273 7.78 -26.58 7.53
CA VAL A 273 6.45 -26.08 7.91
C VAL A 273 6.42 -25.86 9.43
N PRO A 274 6.04 -24.67 9.95
CA PRO A 274 5.42 -23.51 9.27
C PRO A 274 6.36 -22.37 8.81
N PHE A 275 7.68 -22.55 8.91
CA PHE A 275 8.75 -21.62 8.51
C PHE A 275 9.06 -21.65 6.99
N ASN A 276 8.04 -21.36 6.19
CA ASN A 276 8.11 -21.41 4.74
C ASN A 276 8.33 -20.03 4.09
N ALA A 277 8.93 -19.07 4.80
CA ALA A 277 9.29 -17.73 4.35
C ALA A 277 8.15 -16.77 3.93
N VAL A 278 7.12 -17.25 3.22
CA VAL A 278 6.07 -16.40 2.63
C VAL A 278 4.65 -16.96 2.81
N HIS A 279 3.71 -16.03 2.98
CA HIS A 279 2.27 -16.29 3.01
C HIS A 279 1.57 -15.58 1.84
N GLY A 280 0.45 -16.15 1.39
CA GLY A 280 -0.48 -15.49 0.49
C GLY A 280 -1.86 -16.09 0.58
N SER A 281 -2.84 -15.27 0.24
CA SER A 281 -4.26 -15.62 0.24
C SER A 281 -4.55 -16.81 -0.68
N ARG A 282 -5.57 -17.60 -0.36
CA ARG A 282 -5.94 -18.80 -1.13
C ARG A 282 -6.89 -18.49 -2.28
N ASP A 283 -7.82 -17.60 -2.03
CA ASP A 283 -8.91 -17.17 -2.91
C ASP A 283 -9.24 -15.70 -2.61
N ARG A 284 -10.21 -15.14 -3.35
CA ARG A 284 -10.58 -13.72 -3.25
C ARG A 284 -11.21 -13.41 -1.90
N GLU A 285 -12.01 -14.32 -1.37
CA GLU A 285 -12.67 -14.20 -0.07
C GLU A 285 -11.66 -14.18 1.08
N ASP A 286 -10.62 -15.02 1.00
CA ASP A 286 -9.48 -14.98 1.90
C ASP A 286 -8.72 -13.68 1.76
N ALA A 287 -8.42 -13.22 0.54
CA ALA A 287 -7.72 -11.96 0.32
C ALA A 287 -8.49 -10.77 0.93
N SER A 288 -9.79 -10.64 0.67
CA SER A 288 -10.62 -9.56 1.23
C SER A 288 -10.64 -9.58 2.76
N ARG A 289 -10.85 -10.76 3.38
CA ARG A 289 -10.87 -10.88 4.84
C ARG A 289 -9.51 -10.55 5.46
N GLU A 290 -8.44 -11.09 4.88
CA GLU A 290 -7.07 -10.92 5.37
C GLU A 290 -6.60 -9.48 5.24
N LEU A 291 -6.92 -8.82 4.12
CA LEU A 291 -6.67 -7.40 3.91
C LEU A 291 -7.46 -6.54 4.89
N ALA A 292 -8.76 -6.81 5.09
CA ALA A 292 -9.57 -6.05 6.05
C ALA A 292 -9.06 -6.21 7.50
N LEU A 293 -8.53 -7.37 7.86
CA LEU A 293 -7.99 -7.63 9.19
C LEU A 293 -6.65 -6.90 9.42
N LEU A 294 -5.74 -6.92 8.45
CA LEU A 294 -4.38 -6.39 8.61
C LEU A 294 -4.23 -4.93 8.16
N PHE A 295 -5.14 -4.43 7.31
CA PHE A 295 -5.16 -3.09 6.74
C PHE A 295 -6.55 -2.45 6.84
N PRO A 296 -7.09 -2.24 8.06
CA PRO A 296 -8.44 -1.71 8.25
C PRO A 296 -8.63 -0.27 7.73
N SER A 297 -7.55 0.49 7.57
CA SER A 297 -7.55 1.85 7.03
C SER A 297 -7.58 1.91 5.50
N VAL A 298 -7.38 0.78 4.80
CA VAL A 298 -7.38 0.75 3.33
C VAL A 298 -8.79 0.44 2.84
N LYS A 299 -9.44 1.44 2.25
CA LYS A 299 -10.76 1.27 1.62
C LYS A 299 -10.60 0.54 0.29
N PHE A 300 -11.02 -0.72 0.23
CA PHE A 300 -11.18 -1.47 -1.02
C PHE A 300 -12.64 -1.32 -1.47
N SER A 301 -12.89 -0.75 -2.65
CA SER A 301 -14.25 -0.63 -3.19
C SER A 301 -14.80 -2.01 -3.53
N HIS A 302 -15.79 -2.48 -2.76
CA HIS A 302 -16.54 -3.68 -3.08
C HIS A 302 -17.50 -3.36 -4.23
N GLY A 303 -17.32 -4.02 -5.37
CA GLY A 303 -18.36 -4.10 -6.37
C GLY A 303 -19.47 -5.02 -5.84
N ASP A 304 -20.58 -4.43 -5.42
CA ASP A 304 -21.79 -5.17 -5.11
C ASP A 304 -22.26 -5.95 -6.35
N LEU A 305 -22.19 -7.27 -6.27
CA LEU A 305 -23.11 -8.11 -7.03
C LEU A 305 -24.46 -8.03 -6.33
N GLU A 306 -25.21 -6.96 -6.59
CA GLU A 306 -26.64 -6.99 -6.40
C GLU A 306 -27.23 -8.02 -7.36
N ALA A 307 -27.68 -9.14 -6.78
CA ALA A 307 -28.55 -10.09 -7.41
C ALA A 307 -29.80 -9.34 -7.90
N SER A 308 -29.89 -9.16 -9.22
CA SER A 308 -31.09 -8.67 -9.86
C SER A 308 -32.24 -9.61 -9.53
N GLN A 309 -33.23 -9.04 -8.86
CA GLN A 309 -34.54 -9.63 -8.64
C GLN A 309 -35.15 -10.01 -10.00
N GLY A 310 -35.17 -11.30 -10.28
CA GLY A 310 -35.97 -11.91 -11.33
C GLY A 310 -37.38 -12.15 -10.80
N THR A 311 -38.31 -11.40 -11.38
CA THR A 311 -39.75 -11.35 -11.15
C THR A 311 -40.45 -12.71 -11.09
N GLU A 312 -41.28 -12.84 -10.05
CA GLU A 312 -42.50 -13.65 -9.90
C GLU A 312 -42.89 -14.61 -11.04
N THR A 313 -43.02 -15.90 -10.70
CA THR A 313 -44.14 -16.72 -11.21
C THR A 313 -44.68 -17.59 -10.09
N GLN A 314 -45.91 -17.29 -9.69
CA GLN A 314 -46.67 -18.01 -8.66
C GLN A 314 -46.95 -19.45 -9.13
N GLY A 315 -46.44 -20.43 -8.41
CA GLY A 315 -46.88 -21.83 -8.51
C GLY A 315 -48.08 -22.06 -7.58
N ALA A 316 -49.29 -22.00 -8.12
CA ALA A 316 -50.51 -22.43 -7.44
C ALA A 316 -50.77 -23.92 -7.71
N ALA A 317 -51.11 -24.66 -6.66
CA ALA A 317 -51.33 -26.10 -6.67
C ALA A 317 -52.78 -26.50 -7.04
N GLY A 318 -52.89 -27.50 -7.94
CA GLY A 318 -53.94 -28.53 -8.04
C GLY A 318 -55.26 -28.21 -8.77
N PRO A 319 -56.13 -29.20 -9.07
CA PRO A 319 -55.91 -30.65 -9.32
C PRO A 319 -56.75 -31.26 -10.50
N MET A 320 -56.47 -32.54 -10.83
CA MET A 320 -57.39 -33.60 -11.36
C MET A 320 -58.16 -33.44 -12.70
N GLU A 321 -57.88 -34.31 -13.69
CA GLU A 321 -58.78 -35.35 -14.28
C GLU A 321 -58.21 -35.89 -15.64
N VAL A 322 -57.81 -37.18 -15.69
CA VAL A 322 -58.44 -38.33 -16.41
C VAL A 322 -58.46 -38.25 -17.95
N LEU A 323 -57.70 -39.13 -18.63
CA LEU A 323 -58.20 -40.16 -19.58
C LEU A 323 -57.05 -40.88 -20.32
N VAL A 324 -56.97 -42.19 -20.06
CA VAL A 324 -56.42 -43.32 -20.85
C VAL A 324 -57.16 -43.39 -22.23
N PRO A 325 -56.78 -44.16 -23.29
CA PRO A 325 -55.96 -45.39 -23.27
C PRO A 325 -55.12 -45.76 -24.53
N GLU A 326 -54.64 -47.02 -24.54
CA GLU A 326 -54.23 -47.90 -25.67
C GLU A 326 -52.82 -47.67 -26.26
N ASP A 327 -52.00 -48.68 -26.59
CA ASP A 327 -52.08 -50.15 -26.52
C ASP A 327 -50.70 -50.77 -26.85
N MET A 328 -50.51 -52.02 -26.40
CA MET A 328 -49.87 -53.21 -27.05
C MET A 328 -48.61 -53.04 -27.94
N ASP A 329 -47.53 -53.82 -27.84
CA ASP A 329 -47.24 -55.18 -27.34
C ASP A 329 -45.78 -55.28 -26.87
#